data_AF-A0A553APA0-F1
#
_entry.id   AF-A0A553APA0-F1
#
_cell.length_a   1.000
_cell.length_b   1.000
_cell.length_c   1.000
_cell.angle_alpha   90.00
_cell.angle_beta   90.00
_cell.angle_gamma   90.00
#
_symmetry.space_group_name_H-M   'P 1'
#
loop_
_entity.id
_entity.type
_entity.pdbx_description
1 polymer ?
#
loop_
_entity_poly.entity_id
_entity_poly.type
_entity_poly.pdbx_seq_one_letter_code
_entity_poly.pdbx_strand_id
1 'polypeptide(L)'
;MTDQAIDRQLKIARDSIMTGRISDAARDVDKLLSLIQRVELDSARRQRLETRLKDLRELAEAALNGARGAAEQLQAIIQSARSLETYDSHGQRKISDTATAQPRRF
;
A
#
# COMPACT_ATOMS: atom_id res chain seq x y z
N MET A 1 -23.38 -22.37 7.87
CA MET A 1 -23.20 -20.93 8.19
C MET A 1 -21.75 -20.47 8.10
N THR A 2 -20.75 -21.35 8.27
CA THR A 2 -19.32 -21.00 8.24
C THR A 2 -18.78 -20.56 6.88
N ASP A 3 -19.28 -21.14 5.78
CA ASP A 3 -18.82 -20.83 4.42
C ASP A 3 -19.12 -19.37 4.01
N GLN A 4 -20.34 -18.89 4.31
CA GLN A 4 -20.71 -17.48 4.11
C GLN A 4 -19.86 -16.52 4.95
N ALA A 5 -19.41 -16.95 6.13
CA ALA A 5 -18.56 -16.13 6.98
C ALA A 5 -17.14 -16.01 6.41
N ILE A 6 -16.57 -17.10 5.88
CA ILE A 6 -15.30 -17.10 5.17
C ILE A 6 -15.39 -16.20 3.94
N ASP A 7 -16.43 -16.36 3.13
CA ASP A 7 -16.64 -15.56 1.92
C ASP A 7 -16.77 -14.06 2.21
N ARG A 8 -17.54 -13.72 3.25
CA ARG A 8 -17.68 -12.35 3.71
C ARG A 8 -16.34 -11.79 4.18
N GLN A 9 -15.59 -12.55 4.96
CA GLN A 9 -14.30 -12.11 5.48
C GLN A 9 -13.27 -11.94 4.36
N LEU A 10 -13.30 -12.80 3.35
CA LEU A 10 -12.44 -12.71 2.16
C LEU A 10 -12.75 -11.45 1.35
N LYS A 11 -14.03 -11.08 1.21
CA LYS A 11 -14.44 -9.80 0.62
C LYS A 11 -13.95 -8.60 1.42
N ILE A 12 -14.10 -8.62 2.75
CA ILE A 12 -13.64 -7.54 3.63
C ILE A 12 -12.12 -7.35 3.50
N ALA A 13 -11.33 -8.43 3.56
CA ALA A 13 -9.87 -8.37 3.41
C ALA A 13 -9.48 -7.79 2.04
N ARG A 14 -10.15 -8.22 0.97
CA ARG A 14 -9.96 -7.67 -0.39
C ARG A 14 -10.22 -6.16 -0.44
N ASP A 15 -11.32 -5.70 0.13
CA ASP A 15 -11.70 -4.28 0.14
C ASP A 15 -10.70 -3.43 0.96
N SER A 16 -10.21 -3.96 2.08
CA SER A 16 -9.16 -3.32 2.89
C SER A 16 -7.85 -3.15 2.12
N ILE A 17 -7.44 -4.17 1.33
CA ILE A 17 -6.26 -4.08 0.45
C ILE A 17 -6.48 -3.04 -0.65
N MET A 18 -7.62 -3.09 -1.36
CA MET A 18 -7.92 -2.16 -2.45
C MET A 18 -7.99 -0.69 -2.00
N THR A 19 -8.40 -0.45 -0.75
CA THR A 19 -8.46 0.90 -0.16
C THR A 19 -7.15 1.35 0.50
N GLY A 20 -6.09 0.52 0.46
CA GLY A 20 -4.80 0.85 1.04
C GLY A 20 -4.78 0.90 2.58
N ARG A 21 -5.79 0.34 3.26
CA ARG A 21 -5.87 0.29 4.72
C ARG A 21 -5.07 -0.89 5.25
N ILE A 22 -3.75 -0.75 5.27
CA ILE A 22 -2.79 -1.84 5.53
C ILE A 22 -3.05 -2.53 6.89
N SER A 23 -3.25 -1.74 7.96
CA SER A 23 -3.51 -2.29 9.29
C SER A 23 -4.84 -3.05 9.38
N ASP A 24 -5.86 -2.59 8.65
CA ASP A 24 -7.15 -3.28 8.59
C ASP A 24 -7.04 -4.55 7.75
N ALA A 25 -6.35 -4.49 6.61
CA ALA A 25 -6.11 -5.65 5.76
C ALA A 25 -5.40 -6.78 6.51
N ALA A 26 -4.35 -6.48 7.28
CA ALA A 26 -3.65 -7.47 8.10
C ALA A 26 -4.59 -8.11 9.13
N ARG A 27 -5.36 -7.30 9.87
CA ARG A 27 -6.34 -7.78 10.84
C ARG A 27 -7.42 -8.65 10.20
N ASP A 28 -7.86 -8.29 9.00
CA ASP A 28 -8.90 -9.01 8.28
C ASP A 28 -8.41 -10.37 7.74
N VAL A 29 -7.13 -10.46 7.37
CA VAL A 29 -6.47 -11.73 7.02
C VAL A 29 -6.32 -12.62 8.27
N ASP A 30 -5.92 -12.08 9.42
CA ASP A 30 -5.81 -12.87 10.66
C ASP A 30 -7.16 -13.47 11.09
N LYS A 31 -8.23 -12.69 10.96
CA LYS A 31 -9.61 -13.17 11.18
C LYS A 31 -9.99 -14.26 10.19
N LEU A 32 -9.63 -14.12 8.91
CA LEU A 32 -9.88 -15.12 7.89
C LEU A 32 -9.18 -16.45 8.24
N LEU A 33 -7.91 -16.39 8.63
CA LEU A 33 -7.14 -17.56 9.08
C LEU A 33 -7.80 -18.24 10.28
N SER A 34 -8.23 -17.46 11.27
CA SER A 34 -8.93 -17.97 12.46
C SER A 34 -10.26 -18.66 12.11
N LEU A 35 -10.99 -18.17 11.10
CA LEU A 35 -12.22 -18.81 10.62
C LEU A 35 -11.92 -20.12 9.91
N ILE A 36 -10.91 -20.15 9.04
CA ILE A 36 -10.51 -21.35 8.29
C ILE A 36 -10.05 -22.46 9.22
N GLN A 37 -9.24 -22.14 10.24
CA GLN A 37 -8.74 -23.12 11.22
C GLN A 37 -9.85 -23.80 12.04
N ARG A 38 -11.01 -23.17 12.17
CA ARG A 38 -12.15 -23.68 12.94
C ARG A 38 -13.08 -24.59 12.13
N VAL A 39 -12.83 -24.77 10.83
CA VAL A 39 -13.74 -25.46 9.92
C VAL A 39 -13.03 -26.66 9.29
N GLU A 40 -13.66 -27.83 9.36
CA GLU A 40 -13.25 -28.96 8.52
C GLU A 40 -13.68 -28.71 7.08
N LEU A 41 -12.69 -28.72 6.19
CA LEU A 41 -12.87 -28.51 4.76
C LEU A 41 -12.72 -29.83 4.03
N ASP A 42 -13.77 -30.20 3.27
CA ASP A 42 -13.66 -31.25 2.26
C ASP A 42 -12.69 -30.82 1.13
N SER A 43 -12.27 -31.78 0.31
CA SER A 43 -11.29 -31.54 -0.76
C SER A 43 -11.76 -30.49 -1.78
N ALA A 44 -13.03 -30.51 -2.16
CA ALA A 44 -13.58 -29.57 -3.13
C ALA A 44 -13.64 -28.14 -2.59
N ARG A 45 -14.01 -27.96 -1.31
CA ARG A 45 -14.03 -26.67 -0.61
C ARG A 45 -12.62 -26.13 -0.40
N ARG A 46 -11.68 -26.99 -0.02
CA ARG A 46 -10.26 -26.63 0.12
C ARG A 46 -9.72 -26.07 -1.19
N GLN A 47 -9.96 -26.76 -2.30
CA GLN A 47 -9.46 -26.32 -3.61
C GLN A 47 -10.07 -24.97 -4.04
N ARG A 48 -11.37 -24.74 -3.80
CA ARG A 48 -12.00 -23.43 -4.06
C ARG A 48 -11.41 -22.32 -3.20
N LEU A 49 -11.16 -22.60 -1.92
CA LEU A 49 -10.57 -21.64 -0.99
C LEU A 49 -9.13 -21.31 -1.37
N GLU A 50 -8.33 -22.31 -1.74
CA GLU A 50 -6.95 -22.12 -2.21
C GLU A 50 -6.87 -21.18 -3.41
N THR A 51 -7.75 -21.35 -4.41
CA THR A 51 -7.82 -20.42 -5.56
C THR A 51 -8.09 -18.99 -5.10
N ARG A 52 -9.05 -18.79 -4.20
CA ARG A 52 -9.42 -17.43 -3.73
C ARG A 52 -8.34 -16.80 -2.86
N LEU A 53 -7.62 -17.60 -2.06
CA LEU A 53 -6.48 -17.13 -1.29
C LEU A 53 -5.31 -16.75 -2.20
N LYS A 54 -5.11 -17.48 -3.31
CA LYS A 54 -4.13 -17.13 -4.33
C LYS A 54 -4.47 -15.78 -4.96
N ASP A 55 -5.71 -15.55 -5.35
CA ASP A 55 -6.16 -14.26 -5.90
C ASP A 55 -5.94 -13.11 -4.91
N LEU A 56 -6.23 -13.34 -3.62
CA LEU A 56 -6.02 -12.35 -2.56
C LEU A 56 -4.53 -12.02 -2.38
N ARG A 57 -3.65 -13.05 -2.47
CA ARG A 57 -2.20 -12.86 -2.41
C ARG A 57 -1.68 -12.05 -3.59
N GLU A 58 -2.09 -12.40 -4.81
CA GLU A 58 -1.70 -11.68 -6.03
C GLU A 58 -2.13 -10.20 -5.96
N LEU A 59 -3.34 -9.94 -5.44
CA LEU A 59 -3.81 -8.57 -5.21
C LEU A 59 -2.94 -7.81 -4.20
N ALA A 60 -2.58 -8.45 -3.08
CA ALA A 60 -1.73 -7.85 -2.06
C ALA A 60 -0.32 -7.52 -2.60
N GLU A 61 0.26 -8.43 -3.40
CA GLU A 61 1.55 -8.24 -4.06
C GLU A 61 1.49 -7.08 -5.06
N ALA A 62 0.44 -7.00 -5.87
CA ALA A 62 0.23 -5.90 -6.81
C ALA A 62 0.08 -4.56 -6.08
N ALA A 63 -0.69 -4.53 -4.98
CA ALA A 63 -0.86 -3.33 -4.16
C ALA A 63 0.47 -2.86 -3.54
N LEU A 64 1.30 -3.78 -3.06
CA LEU A 64 2.63 -3.47 -2.53
C LEU A 64 3.54 -2.87 -3.61
N ASN A 65 3.56 -3.47 -4.81
CA ASN A 65 4.37 -2.98 -5.92
C ASN A 65 3.91 -1.57 -6.36
N GLY A 66 2.60 -1.34 -6.43
CA GLY A 66 2.04 -0.03 -6.72
C GLY A 66 2.42 1.02 -5.66
N ALA A 67 2.34 0.68 -4.37
CA ALA A 67 2.73 1.56 -3.28
C ALA A 67 4.22 1.91 -3.32
N ARG A 68 5.09 0.95 -3.65
CA ARG A 68 6.53 1.19 -3.84
C ARG A 68 6.81 2.14 -5.00
N GLY A 69 6.20 1.91 -6.16
CA GLY A 69 6.35 2.79 -7.31
C GLY A 69 5.86 4.22 -7.03
N ALA A 70 4.76 4.37 -6.30
CA ALA A 70 4.28 5.68 -5.87
C ALA A 70 5.27 6.39 -4.93
N ALA A 71 5.87 5.66 -3.98
CA ALA A 71 6.89 6.21 -3.10
C ALA A 71 8.14 6.67 -3.87
N GLU A 72 8.59 5.91 -4.86
CA GLU A 72 9.71 6.27 -5.75
C GLU A 72 9.40 7.54 -6.55
N GLN A 73 8.18 7.64 -7.11
CA GLN A 73 7.75 8.85 -7.82
C GLN A 73 7.72 10.08 -6.90
N LEU A 74 7.22 9.95 -5.67
CA LEU A 74 7.24 11.04 -4.70
C LEU A 74 8.67 11.46 -4.35
N GLN A 75 9.59 10.51 -4.19
CA GLN A 75 11.00 10.83 -3.98
C GLN A 75 11.60 11.57 -5.17
N ALA A 76 11.31 11.17 -6.40
CA ALA A 76 11.75 11.85 -7.61
C ALA A 76 11.19 13.28 -7.70
N ILE A 77 9.92 13.49 -7.32
CA ILE A 77 9.30 14.82 -7.26
C ILE A 77 10.00 15.69 -6.20
N ILE A 78 10.24 15.16 -4.99
CA ILE A 78 10.93 15.90 -3.93
C ILE A 78 12.36 16.27 -4.35
N GLN A 79 13.09 15.36 -4.99
CA GLN A 79 14.42 15.63 -5.53
C GLN A 79 14.37 16.69 -6.63
N SER A 80 13.42 16.57 -7.56
CA SER A 80 13.21 17.56 -8.64
C SER A 80 12.81 18.93 -8.10
N ALA A 81 12.02 18.99 -7.02
CA ALA A 81 11.64 20.25 -6.38
C ALA A 81 12.83 20.91 -5.67
N ARG A 82 13.74 20.11 -5.08
CA ARG A 82 15.01 20.61 -4.52
C ARG A 82 15.99 21.05 -5.61
N SER A 83 15.93 20.40 -6.77
CA SER A 83 16.73 20.76 -7.96
C SER A 83 15.99 21.69 -8.92
N LEU A 84 14.81 22.20 -8.55
CA LEU A 84 14.13 23.26 -9.30
C LEU A 84 14.90 24.54 -9.01
N GLU A 85 16.12 24.56 -9.54
CA GLU A 85 16.95 25.72 -9.73
C GLU A 85 16.05 26.73 -10.44
N THR A 86 15.70 27.81 -9.74
CA THR A 86 15.08 28.97 -10.35
C THR A 86 16.03 29.48 -11.42
N TYR A 87 15.73 29.16 -12.68
CA TYR A 87 16.20 29.98 -13.78
C TYR A 87 15.58 31.36 -13.59
N ASP A 88 16.41 32.40 -13.55
CA ASP A 88 15.91 33.76 -13.66
C ASP A 88 15.30 33.96 -15.07
N SER A 89 14.63 35.09 -15.28
CA SER A 89 14.07 35.48 -16.59
C SER A 89 15.12 35.61 -17.71
N HIS A 90 16.41 35.35 -17.43
CA HIS A 90 17.53 35.41 -18.36
C HIS A 90 18.21 34.04 -18.59
N GLY A 91 17.66 32.95 -18.04
CA GLY A 91 18.13 31.59 -18.32
C GLY A 91 19.47 31.25 -17.69
N GLN A 92 19.93 31.97 -16.66
CA GLN A 92 21.17 31.65 -15.96
C GLN A 92 20.92 30.77 -14.72
N ARG A 93 21.79 29.77 -14.55
CA ARG A 93 21.73 28.77 -13.48
C ARG A 93 22.19 29.39 -12.16
N LYS A 94 21.27 29.60 -11.21
CA LYS A 94 21.62 29.95 -9.82
C LYS A 94 21.28 28.80 -8.87
N ILE A 95 22.31 28.13 -8.36
CA ILE A 95 22.19 27.24 -7.20
C ILE A 95 22.02 28.15 -5.98
N SER A 96 20.82 28.20 -5.41
CA SER A 96 20.58 28.89 -4.14
C SER A 96 20.45 27.85 -3.04
N ASP A 97 21.52 27.67 -2.26
CA ASP A 97 21.49 26.85 -1.04
C ASP A 97 20.47 27.44 -0.07
N THR A 98 19.36 26.73 0.14
CA THR A 98 18.35 27.08 1.13
C THR A 98 18.80 26.62 2.51
N ALA A 99 19.93 27.15 2.99
CA ALA A 99 20.33 27.02 4.37
C ALA A 99 19.63 28.13 5.20
N THR A 100 18.76 27.65 6.08
CA THR A 100 17.91 28.33 7.06
C THR A 100 18.54 29.58 7.68
N ALA A 101 17.94 30.76 7.46
CA ALA A 101 18.29 31.97 8.20
C ALA A 101 17.84 31.83 9.66
N GLN A 102 18.79 31.60 10.57
CA GLN A 102 18.57 31.72 12.01
C GLN A 102 18.43 33.23 12.34
N PRO A 103 17.34 33.68 12.98
CA PRO A 103 17.17 35.10 13.27
C PRO A 103 18.12 35.52 14.40
N ARG A 104 19.19 36.26 14.06
CA ARG A 104 19.96 37.02 15.05
C ARG A 104 19.10 38.19 15.53
N ARG A 105 18.77 38.16 16.82
CA ARG A 105 18.16 39.29 17.54
C ARG A 105 19.13 40.48 17.54
N PHE A 106 18.61 41.65 17.20
CA PHE A 106 19.14 42.94 17.62
C PHE A 106 18.16 43.54 18.63
#